data_AF-A0A087T1L8-F1
#
_entry.id   AF-A0A087T1L8-F1
#
_cell.length_a   1.000
_cell.length_b   1.000
_cell.length_c   1.000
_cell.angle_alpha   90.00
_cell.angle_beta   90.00
_cell.angle_gamma   90.00
#
_symmetry.space_group_name_H-M   'P 1'
#
loop_
_entity.id
_entity.type
_entity.pdbx_description
1 polymer ?
#
loop_
_entity_poly.entity_id
_entity_poly.type
_entity_poly.pdbx_seq_one_letter_code
_entity_poly.pdbx_strand_id
1 'polypeptide(L)'
;MFLLIFLHLFQTRQYIRKFIKPGMTMIEICEELEKTARTLISENGLQAGLAFPTGCSLNNCAAHYTPNAGDTTVLQYDDVCKIDFGTHINGRIIDCAFTLTYNPKYDKLLEAVREATNTG
;
A
#
# COMPACT_ATOMS: atom_id res chain seq x y z
N MET A 1 21.76 7.65 0.00
CA MET A 1 21.09 6.49 -0.62
C MET A 1 19.87 6.02 0.20
N PHE A 2 20.02 5.71 1.50
CA PHE A 2 18.88 5.31 2.35
C PHE A 2 17.73 6.33 2.41
N LEU A 3 18.07 7.62 2.51
CA LEU A 3 17.07 8.71 2.55
C LEU A 3 16.20 8.79 1.27
N LEU A 4 16.76 8.43 0.11
CA LEU A 4 16.07 8.53 -1.18
C LEU A 4 14.99 7.46 -1.33
N ILE A 5 15.31 6.21 -0.98
CA ILE A 5 14.35 5.09 -0.95
C ILE A 5 13.13 5.42 -0.07
N PHE A 6 13.38 5.94 1.14
CA PHE A 6 12.30 6.31 2.06
C PHE A 6 11.44 7.43 1.48
N LEU A 7 12.06 8.42 0.84
CA LEU A 7 11.35 9.54 0.22
C LEU A 7 10.38 9.06 -0.87
N HIS A 8 10.82 8.16 -1.76
CA HIS A 8 9.98 7.66 -2.85
C HIS A 8 8.77 6.88 -2.32
N LEU A 9 8.98 5.97 -1.36
CA LEU A 9 7.87 5.23 -0.75
C LEU A 9 6.91 6.17 -0.01
N PHE A 10 7.45 7.14 0.73
CA PHE A 10 6.65 8.13 1.44
C PHE A 10 5.78 8.95 0.48
N GLN A 11 6.36 9.44 -0.63
CA GLN A 11 5.64 10.20 -1.65
C GLN A 11 4.52 9.36 -2.29
N THR A 12 4.79 8.10 -2.66
CA THR A 12 3.76 7.17 -3.15
C THR A 12 2.63 7.03 -2.14
N ARG A 13 2.94 6.77 -0.87
CA ARG A 13 1.93 6.64 0.20
C ARG A 13 1.08 7.91 0.36
N GLN A 14 1.70 9.10 0.32
CA GLN A 14 0.97 10.37 0.44
C GLN A 14 -0.01 10.59 -0.71
N TYR A 15 0.39 10.24 -1.93
CA TYR A 15 -0.47 10.32 -3.10
C TYR A 15 -1.62 9.31 -3.01
N ILE A 16 -1.30 8.03 -2.77
CA ILE A 16 -2.28 6.94 -2.84
C ILE A 16 -3.35 7.04 -1.75
N ARG A 17 -3.02 7.54 -0.55
CA ARG A 17 -4.02 7.85 0.48
C ARG A 17 -5.09 8.84 0.01
N LYS A 18 -4.74 9.78 -0.86
CA LYS A 18 -5.66 10.78 -1.42
C LYS A 18 -6.39 10.24 -2.65
N PHE A 19 -5.75 9.39 -3.43
CA PHE A 19 -6.30 8.78 -4.64
C PHE A 19 -7.41 7.76 -4.33
N ILE A 20 -7.16 6.79 -3.45
CA ILE A 20 -8.08 5.68 -3.20
C ILE A 20 -9.43 6.20 -2.68
N LYS A 21 -10.53 5.66 -3.21
CA LYS A 21 -11.91 5.90 -2.77
C LYS A 21 -12.74 4.61 -2.88
N PRO A 22 -13.80 4.43 -2.06
CA PRO A 22 -14.78 3.37 -2.29
C PRO A 22 -15.38 3.48 -3.69
N GLY A 23 -15.68 2.33 -4.30
CA GLY A 23 -16.17 2.23 -5.67
C GLY A 23 -15.08 1.94 -6.71
N MET A 24 -13.81 2.01 -6.34
CA MET A 24 -12.69 1.59 -7.19
C MET A 24 -12.48 0.08 -7.09
N THR A 25 -12.13 -0.56 -8.21
CA THR A 25 -11.67 -1.95 -8.21
C THR A 25 -10.31 -2.06 -7.53
N MET A 26 -10.04 -3.23 -6.95
CA MET A 26 -8.71 -3.49 -6.36
C MET A 26 -7.60 -3.42 -7.42
N ILE A 27 -7.91 -3.79 -8.67
CA ILE A 27 -6.97 -3.70 -9.80
C ILE A 27 -6.58 -2.24 -10.05
N GLU A 28 -7.54 -1.33 -10.20
CA GLU A 28 -7.26 0.11 -10.42
C GLU A 28 -6.40 0.70 -9.30
N ILE A 29 -6.65 0.28 -8.06
CA ILE A 29 -5.89 0.73 -6.89
C ILE A 29 -4.43 0.25 -6.97
N CYS A 30 -4.21 -1.05 -7.21
CA CYS A 30 -2.86 -1.61 -7.28
C CYS A 30 -2.09 -1.06 -8.49
N GLU A 31 -2.71 -1.01 -9.68
CA GLU A 31 -2.05 -0.51 -10.89
C GLU A 31 -1.61 0.95 -10.75
N GLU A 32 -2.44 1.84 -10.19
CA GLU A 32 -2.06 3.24 -9.99
C GLU A 32 -0.97 3.41 -8.91
N LEU A 33 -1.05 2.65 -7.80
CA LEU A 33 0.01 2.66 -6.78
C LEU A 33 1.34 2.22 -7.39
N GLU A 34 1.36 1.10 -8.09
CA GLU A 34 2.58 0.55 -8.65
C GLU A 34 3.16 1.43 -9.76
N LYS A 35 2.32 2.01 -10.62
CA LYS A 35 2.75 3.00 -11.61
C LYS A 35 3.41 4.22 -10.96
N THR A 36 2.82 4.73 -9.89
CA THR A 36 3.38 5.85 -9.11
C THR A 36 4.72 5.46 -8.51
N ALA A 37 4.78 4.31 -7.84
CA ALA A 37 5.99 3.82 -7.20
C ALA A 37 7.14 3.57 -8.20
N ARG A 38 6.87 2.92 -9.34
CA ARG A 38 7.86 2.71 -10.42
C ARG A 38 8.42 4.02 -10.96
N THR A 39 7.55 5.02 -11.12
CA THR A 39 7.93 6.36 -11.60
C THR A 39 8.82 7.07 -10.58
N LEU A 40 8.42 7.13 -9.31
CA LEU A 40 9.16 7.84 -8.27
C LEU A 40 10.49 7.15 -7.91
N ILE A 41 10.54 5.82 -7.91
CA ILE A 41 11.77 5.06 -7.63
C ILE A 41 12.75 5.06 -8.81
N SER A 42 12.31 5.51 -9.99
CA SER A 42 13.03 5.38 -11.27
C SER A 42 13.43 3.92 -11.53
N GLU A 43 12.43 3.06 -11.70
CA GLU A 43 12.61 1.61 -11.88
C GLU A 43 13.70 1.29 -12.93
N ASN A 44 14.64 0.42 -12.56
CA ASN A 44 15.81 0.06 -13.35
C ASN A 44 16.23 -1.39 -13.06
N GLY A 45 15.52 -2.33 -13.68
CA GLY A 45 15.77 -3.77 -13.51
C GLY A 45 15.86 -4.16 -12.04
N LEU A 46 16.93 -4.87 -11.66
CA LEU A 46 17.15 -5.29 -10.27
C LEU A 46 17.82 -4.22 -9.40
N GLN A 47 18.23 -3.09 -9.98
CA GLN A 47 18.90 -2.03 -9.23
C GLN A 47 17.92 -1.10 -8.52
N ALA A 48 16.72 -0.90 -9.04
CA ALA A 48 15.68 -0.10 -8.39
C ALA A 48 14.30 -0.54 -8.87
N GLY A 49 13.33 -0.66 -7.96
CA GLY A 49 11.99 -1.11 -8.31
C GLY A 49 11.10 -1.40 -7.12
N LEU A 50 10.01 -2.14 -7.39
CA LEU A 50 9.13 -2.67 -6.37
C LEU A 50 9.77 -3.89 -5.72
N ALA A 51 9.75 -3.94 -4.38
CA ALA A 51 10.34 -5.05 -3.63
C ALA A 51 9.42 -6.28 -3.60
N PHE A 52 8.12 -6.04 -3.57
CA PHE A 52 7.07 -7.07 -3.54
C PHE A 52 5.74 -6.48 -4.08
N PRO A 53 4.75 -7.33 -4.42
CA PRO A 53 3.46 -6.87 -4.94
C PRO A 53 2.69 -5.98 -3.97
N THR A 54 1.78 -5.17 -4.49
CA THR A 54 0.93 -4.32 -3.66
C THR A 54 -0.13 -5.15 -2.93
N GLY A 55 0.08 -5.40 -1.65
CA GLY A 55 -0.95 -5.93 -0.76
C GLY A 55 -2.09 -4.92 -0.58
N CYS A 56 -3.31 -5.38 -0.78
CA CYS A 56 -4.54 -4.60 -0.61
C CYS A 56 -5.62 -5.42 0.11
N SER A 57 -5.22 -6.18 1.14
CA SER A 57 -6.06 -7.18 1.80
C SER A 57 -7.26 -6.54 2.49
N LEU A 58 -8.45 -7.10 2.27
CA LEU A 58 -9.71 -6.56 2.78
C LEU A 58 -10.21 -7.34 4.00
N ASN A 59 -10.76 -6.61 4.97
CA ASN A 59 -11.52 -7.16 6.10
C ASN A 59 -10.75 -8.22 6.89
N ASN A 60 -11.30 -9.44 7.00
CA ASN A 60 -10.72 -10.56 7.74
C ASN A 60 -9.44 -11.13 7.10
N CYS A 61 -9.17 -10.86 5.82
CA CYS A 61 -7.90 -11.22 5.19
C CYS A 61 -6.83 -10.23 5.65
N ALA A 62 -5.86 -10.68 6.45
CA ALA A 62 -4.88 -9.78 7.06
C ALA A 62 -3.82 -9.26 6.08
N ALA A 63 -3.30 -10.13 5.20
CA ALA A 63 -2.17 -9.84 4.34
C ALA A 63 -2.17 -10.72 3.08
N HIS A 64 -1.27 -10.41 2.15
CA HIS A 64 -0.93 -11.19 0.94
C HIS A 64 -2.03 -11.36 -0.11
N TYR A 65 -3.14 -10.62 0.00
CA TYR A 65 -4.05 -10.46 -1.13
C TYR A 65 -3.63 -9.26 -1.99
N THR A 66 -3.43 -9.53 -3.28
CA THR A 66 -3.41 -8.58 -4.40
C THR A 66 -4.31 -9.19 -5.49
N PRO A 67 -5.08 -8.39 -6.26
CA PRO A 67 -5.95 -8.94 -7.29
C PRO A 67 -5.14 -9.61 -8.41
N ASN A 68 -5.67 -10.74 -8.90
CA ASN A 68 -5.22 -11.35 -10.15
C ASN A 68 -6.06 -10.80 -11.32
N ALA A 69 -5.63 -11.08 -12.55
CA ALA A 69 -6.40 -10.73 -13.74
C ALA A 69 -7.83 -11.31 -13.67
N GLY A 70 -8.82 -10.45 -13.92
CA GLY A 70 -10.25 -10.81 -13.85
C GLY A 70 -10.87 -10.68 -12.46
N ASP A 71 -10.11 -10.27 -11.43
CA ASP A 71 -10.68 -9.91 -10.13
C ASP A 71 -11.56 -8.65 -10.25
N THR A 72 -12.85 -8.80 -9.93
CA THR A 72 -13.85 -7.73 -9.99
C THR A 72 -14.16 -7.14 -8.61
N THR A 73 -13.35 -7.44 -7.60
CA THR A 73 -13.52 -6.91 -6.24
C THR A 73 -13.44 -5.39 -6.25
N VAL A 74 -14.44 -4.75 -5.65
CA VAL A 74 -14.55 -3.29 -5.52
C VAL A 74 -14.44 -2.92 -4.05
N LEU A 75 -13.60 -1.94 -3.74
CA LEU A 75 -13.45 -1.40 -2.39
C LEU A 75 -14.76 -0.75 -1.93
N GLN A 76 -15.26 -1.15 -0.77
CA GLN A 76 -16.50 -0.66 -0.17
C GLN A 76 -16.24 0.35 0.95
N TYR A 77 -17.28 1.10 1.33
CA TYR A 77 -17.22 2.09 2.41
C TYR A 77 -16.87 1.47 3.78
N ASP A 78 -17.40 0.27 4.04
CA ASP A 78 -17.22 -0.46 5.29
C ASP A 78 -15.98 -1.36 5.33
N ASP A 79 -15.15 -1.35 4.27
CA ASP A 79 -13.97 -2.19 4.22
C ASP A 79 -12.82 -1.67 5.09
N VAL A 80 -12.08 -2.62 5.66
CA VAL A 80 -10.76 -2.38 6.27
C VAL A 80 -9.69 -2.88 5.32
N CYS A 81 -9.14 -1.96 4.53
CA CYS A 81 -8.13 -2.26 3.51
C CYS A 81 -6.72 -2.01 4.05
N LYS A 82 -5.86 -3.02 4.01
CA LYS A 82 -4.44 -2.87 4.37
C LYS A 82 -3.65 -2.67 3.08
N ILE A 83 -3.09 -1.49 2.90
CA ILE A 83 -2.18 -1.17 1.80
C ILE A 83 -0.76 -1.44 2.29
N ASP A 84 -0.12 -2.42 1.67
CA ASP A 84 1.20 -2.91 2.03
C ASP A 84 2.03 -3.04 0.76
N PHE A 85 3.11 -2.28 0.65
CA PHE A 85 3.95 -2.26 -0.54
C PHE A 85 5.38 -1.91 -0.18
N GLY A 86 6.30 -2.36 -1.01
CA GLY A 86 7.72 -2.13 -0.79
C GLY A 86 8.43 -1.60 -2.01
N THR A 87 9.47 -0.82 -1.77
CA THR A 87 10.41 -0.36 -2.80
C THR A 87 11.82 -0.76 -2.42
N HIS A 88 12.71 -0.83 -3.40
CA HIS A 88 14.12 -1.06 -3.14
C HIS A 88 15.03 -0.28 -4.09
N ILE A 89 16.27 -0.06 -3.66
CA ILE A 89 17.43 0.30 -4.48
C ILE A 89 18.59 -0.60 -4.04
N ASN A 90 19.23 -1.28 -4.99
CA ASN A 90 20.34 -2.21 -4.79
C ASN A 90 20.02 -3.27 -3.71
N GLY A 91 18.80 -3.82 -3.75
CA GLY A 91 18.30 -4.81 -2.79
C GLY A 91 18.04 -4.28 -1.36
N ARG A 92 18.18 -2.97 -1.10
CA ARG A 92 17.81 -2.37 0.20
C ARG A 92 16.32 -2.09 0.20
N ILE A 93 15.57 -3.02 0.79
CA ILE A 93 14.11 -3.02 0.82
C ILE A 93 13.60 -2.07 1.91
N ILE A 94 12.57 -1.30 1.59
CA ILE A 94 11.64 -0.76 2.58
C ILE A 94 10.34 -1.52 2.45
N ASP A 95 9.92 -2.04 3.58
CA ASP A 95 8.61 -2.64 3.81
C ASP A 95 7.85 -1.69 4.74
N CYS A 96 6.72 -1.16 4.26
CA CYS A 96 5.91 -0.24 5.03
C CYS A 96 4.45 -0.28 4.58
N ALA A 97 3.57 -0.49 5.56
CA ALA A 97 2.13 -0.59 5.35
C ALA A 97 1.34 0.53 6.05
N PHE A 98 0.08 0.68 5.66
CA PHE A 98 -0.93 1.43 6.40
C PHE A 98 -2.34 0.89 6.13
N THR A 99 -3.24 1.11 7.09
CA THR A 99 -4.65 0.73 6.94
C THR A 99 -5.48 1.94 6.46
N LEU A 100 -6.38 1.68 5.52
CA LEU A 100 -7.41 2.59 5.02
C LEU A 100 -8.79 2.11 5.46
N THR A 101 -9.56 3.05 6.01
CA THR A 101 -10.98 2.90 6.33
C THR A 101 -11.68 4.20 5.98
N TYR A 102 -12.97 4.12 5.60
CA TYR A 102 -13.83 5.29 5.39
C TYR A 102 -14.93 5.40 6.45
N ASN A 103 -15.26 4.29 7.10
CA ASN A 103 -16.15 4.27 8.24
C ASN A 103 -15.36 4.55 9.55
N PRO A 104 -15.68 5.62 10.30
CA PRO A 104 -14.99 5.98 11.54
C PRO A 104 -15.19 4.95 12.67
N LYS A 105 -16.11 3.98 12.52
CA LYS A 105 -16.29 2.89 13.50
C LYS A 105 -15.01 2.08 13.75
N TYR A 106 -14.05 2.10 12.82
CA TYR A 106 -12.77 1.38 12.94
C TYR A 106 -11.64 2.24 13.52
N ASP A 107 -11.86 3.52 13.84
CA ASP A 107 -10.79 4.43 14.26
C ASP A 107 -10.03 3.90 15.49
N LYS A 108 -10.74 3.33 16.47
CA LYS A 108 -10.12 2.71 17.66
C LYS A 108 -9.31 1.45 17.34
N LEU A 109 -9.73 0.67 16.34
CA LEU A 109 -8.94 -0.47 15.86
C LEU A 109 -7.63 0.02 15.21
N LEU A 110 -7.71 1.05 14.36
CA LEU A 110 -6.54 1.63 13.70
C LEU A 110 -5.58 2.30 14.70
N GLU A 111 -6.11 2.97 15.72
CA GLU A 111 -5.33 3.57 16.81
C GLU A 111 -4.56 2.50 17.59
N ALA A 112 -5.25 1.45 18.04
CA ALA A 112 -4.64 0.37 18.82
C ALA A 112 -3.48 -0.31 18.06
N VAL A 113 -3.67 -0.65 16.79
CA VAL A 113 -2.61 -1.30 15.99
C VAL A 113 -1.44 -0.33 15.72
N ARG A 114 -1.72 0.96 15.48
CA ARG A 114 -0.66 1.97 15.30
C ARG A 114 0.18 2.14 16.57
N GLU A 115 -0.46 2.21 17.73
CA GLU A 115 0.25 2.31 19.01
C GLU A 115 1.09 1.06 19.30
N ALA A 116 0.54 -0.13 19.01
CA ALA A 116 1.29 -1.37 19.12
C ALA A 116 2.52 -1.37 18.19
N THR A 117 2.39 -0.94 16.93
CA THR A 117 3.51 -0.81 15.99
C THR A 117 4.55 0.23 16.44
N ASN A 118 4.13 1.37 17.00
CA ASN A 118 5.07 2.39 17.50
C ASN A 118 5.82 1.94 18.77
N THR A 119 5.28 0.96 19.50
CA THR A 119 5.87 0.45 20.74
C THR A 119 6.94 -0.61 20.46
N GLY A 120 6.76 -1.43 19.43
CA GLY A 120 7.70 -2.50 19.03
C GLY A 120 8.97 -1.95 18.41
#